data_AF-A0A8C1W009-F1
#
_entry.id   AF-A0A8C1W009-F1
#
_cell.length_a   1.000
_cell.length_b   1.000
_cell.length_c   1.000
_cell.angle_alpha   90.00
_cell.angle_beta   90.00
_cell.angle_gamma   90.00
#
_symmetry.space_group_name_H-M   'P 1'
#
loop_
_entity.id
_entity.type
_entity.pdbx_description
1 polymer ?
#
loop_
_entity_poly.entity_id
_entity_poly.type
_entity_poly.pdbx_seq_one_letter_code
_entity_poly.pdbx_strand_id
1 'polypeptide(L)'
;MRELHFKDNFWNTEIISTVGYDSIIQHLNDGKRTSTVITTYCSLTLLPLTLDVLTFGLSHLHLAQTMREEAKKLEDFREKQKEARKKVEQHMDALHKQKAAQYKKTADAKKTYEQKCRDKEEAEQNMNRNATTSSSKQQEKLYAKTQQAKQTAEEADRIYSHNVSLLGKLREEWLNEHVKACEFFEKQEVERISTLRNVVWTHLNHLSQQCVTSDELYEEVRKSLEQCNIQEDIEHFINLRRTGDKPPASVPYENFYNNQRSAPTRSLPTAGR
;
A
#
# COMPACT_ATOMS: atom_id res chain seq x y z
N MET A 1 -37.67 -23.10 -35.72
CA MET A 1 -39.00 -23.41 -35.15
C MET A 1 -39.84 -22.13 -35.24
N ARG A 2 -41.17 -22.20 -35.33
CA ARG A 2 -42.01 -20.98 -35.37
C ARG A 2 -42.14 -20.46 -33.94
N GLU A 3 -41.81 -19.18 -33.71
CA GLU A 3 -41.96 -18.54 -32.40
C GLU A 3 -43.40 -18.69 -31.90
N LEU A 4 -43.56 -19.06 -30.61
CA LEU A 4 -44.87 -19.10 -29.99
C LEU A 4 -45.24 -17.73 -29.45
N HIS A 5 -46.48 -17.32 -29.69
CA HIS A 5 -47.03 -16.08 -29.14
C HIS A 5 -48.31 -16.35 -28.35
N PHE A 6 -48.59 -15.49 -27.36
CA PHE A 6 -49.79 -15.60 -26.53
C PHE A 6 -51.08 -15.55 -27.36
N LYS A 7 -51.11 -14.66 -28.36
CA LYS A 7 -52.23 -14.52 -29.31
C LYS A 7 -52.60 -15.79 -30.06
N ASP A 8 -51.71 -16.79 -30.10
CA ASP A 8 -51.91 -18.03 -30.86
C ASP A 8 -52.26 -19.23 -29.96
N ASN A 9 -52.10 -19.10 -28.63
CA ASN A 9 -52.12 -20.26 -27.70
C ASN A 9 -53.03 -20.10 -26.46
N PHE A 10 -53.66 -18.95 -26.28
CA PHE A 10 -54.56 -18.69 -25.15
C PHE A 10 -56.01 -18.48 -25.60
N TRP A 11 -56.47 -19.34 -26.51
CA TRP A 11 -57.86 -19.39 -26.93
C TRP A 11 -58.67 -20.43 -26.15
N ASN A 12 -59.99 -20.37 -26.32
CA ASN A 12 -60.95 -21.37 -25.88
C ASN A 12 -62.06 -21.46 -26.95
N THR A 13 -62.67 -22.63 -27.16
CA THR A 13 -63.74 -22.79 -28.15
C THR A 13 -65.08 -22.21 -27.70
N GLU A 14 -65.26 -21.96 -26.41
CA GLU A 14 -66.46 -21.33 -25.85
C GLU A 14 -66.37 -19.80 -25.93
N ILE A 15 -67.34 -19.16 -26.60
CA ILE A 15 -67.33 -17.71 -26.85
C ILE A 15 -67.40 -16.84 -25.60
N ILE A 16 -67.94 -17.38 -24.50
CA ILE A 16 -68.04 -16.68 -23.20
C ILE A 16 -66.87 -16.95 -22.26
N SER A 17 -65.92 -17.81 -22.65
CA SER A 17 -64.81 -18.21 -21.79
C SER A 17 -63.72 -17.14 -21.74
N THR A 18 -63.33 -16.74 -20.54
CA THR A 18 -62.24 -15.78 -20.28
C THR A 18 -60.95 -16.47 -19.81
N VAL A 19 -60.93 -17.79 -19.69
CA VAL A 19 -59.86 -18.57 -19.02
C VAL A 19 -58.47 -18.30 -19.59
N GLY A 20 -58.34 -18.16 -20.92
CA GLY A 20 -57.07 -17.82 -21.55
C GLY A 20 -56.56 -16.42 -21.19
N TYR A 21 -57.45 -15.43 -21.20
CA TYR A 21 -57.16 -14.06 -20.76
C TYR A 21 -56.82 -14.01 -19.28
N ASP A 22 -57.63 -14.66 -18.43
CA ASP A 22 -57.43 -14.71 -16.99
C ASP A 22 -56.11 -15.38 -16.64
N SER A 23 -55.68 -16.41 -17.38
CA SER A 23 -54.38 -17.06 -17.20
C SER A 23 -53.20 -16.13 -17.52
N ILE A 24 -53.30 -15.33 -18.59
CA ILE A 24 -52.27 -14.32 -18.92
C ILE A 24 -52.26 -13.21 -17.87
N ILE A 25 -53.42 -12.67 -17.52
CA ILE A 25 -53.54 -11.58 -16.54
C ILE A 25 -53.07 -12.04 -15.16
N GLN A 26 -53.41 -13.26 -14.76
CA GLN A 26 -52.88 -13.87 -13.55
C GLN A 26 -51.36 -13.98 -13.63
N HIS A 27 -50.78 -14.47 -14.72
CA HIS A 27 -49.32 -14.50 -14.88
C HIS A 27 -48.65 -13.12 -14.84
N LEU A 28 -49.26 -12.09 -15.42
CA LEU A 28 -48.71 -10.72 -15.39
C LEU A 28 -48.87 -10.04 -14.03
N ASN A 29 -49.97 -10.31 -13.31
CA ASN A 29 -50.21 -9.83 -11.95
C ASN A 29 -49.38 -10.60 -10.93
N ASP A 30 -49.23 -11.91 -11.13
CA ASP A 30 -48.24 -12.72 -10.48
C ASP A 30 -46.90 -12.12 -10.84
N GLY A 31 -46.54 -11.81 -12.08
CA GLY A 31 -45.30 -11.11 -12.48
C GLY A 31 -44.98 -9.81 -11.71
N LYS A 32 -46.00 -9.09 -11.19
CA LYS A 32 -45.80 -7.97 -10.25
C LYS A 32 -45.43 -8.39 -8.81
N ARG A 33 -45.80 -9.60 -8.36
CA ARG A 33 -45.36 -10.30 -7.13
C ARG A 33 -44.21 -11.30 -7.35
N THR A 34 -44.08 -11.75 -8.58
CA THR A 34 -43.26 -12.77 -9.23
C THR A 34 -42.41 -11.99 -10.22
N SER A 35 -41.76 -10.94 -9.72
CA SER A 35 -40.37 -10.73 -10.02
C SER A 35 -39.62 -12.00 -9.57
N THR A 36 -39.95 -13.21 -10.03
CA THR A 36 -39.25 -14.45 -9.64
C THR A 36 -38.06 -14.62 -10.54
N VAL A 37 -38.06 -14.04 -11.75
CA VAL A 37 -36.79 -13.74 -12.42
C VAL A 37 -36.05 -12.74 -11.55
N ILE A 38 -36.49 -11.51 -11.27
CA ILE A 38 -35.71 -10.57 -10.43
C ILE A 38 -35.45 -11.04 -8.97
N THR A 39 -36.25 -11.93 -8.36
CA THR A 39 -36.15 -12.41 -6.97
C THR A 39 -35.42 -13.73 -6.89
N THR A 40 -35.56 -14.64 -7.86
CA THR A 40 -34.66 -15.81 -8.00
C THR A 40 -33.34 -15.39 -8.62
N TYR A 41 -33.31 -14.34 -9.44
CA TYR A 41 -32.11 -13.61 -9.89
C TYR A 41 -31.51 -12.89 -8.70
N CYS A 42 -32.24 -12.07 -7.94
CA CYS A 42 -31.75 -11.55 -6.66
C CYS A 42 -31.40 -12.68 -5.69
N SER A 43 -32.03 -13.86 -5.66
CA SER A 43 -31.64 -14.91 -4.71
C SER A 43 -30.44 -15.72 -5.19
N LEU A 44 -30.32 -16.00 -6.49
CA LEU A 44 -29.22 -16.73 -7.15
C LEU A 44 -28.04 -15.82 -7.53
N THR A 45 -28.22 -14.51 -7.58
CA THR A 45 -27.16 -13.49 -7.73
C THR A 45 -26.89 -12.75 -6.43
N LEU A 46 -27.85 -12.47 -5.54
CA LEU A 46 -27.52 -11.99 -4.18
C LEU A 46 -26.91 -13.08 -3.33
N LEU A 47 -27.14 -14.40 -3.50
CA LEU A 47 -26.35 -15.37 -2.72
C LEU A 47 -24.86 -15.32 -3.09
N PRO A 48 -24.47 -15.40 -4.38
CA PRO A 48 -23.10 -15.17 -4.82
C PRO A 48 -22.65 -13.77 -4.49
N LEU A 49 -23.39 -12.71 -4.83
CA LEU A 49 -23.01 -11.33 -4.52
C LEU A 49 -22.91 -11.06 -3.01
N THR A 50 -23.70 -11.70 -2.13
CA THR A 50 -23.52 -11.60 -0.67
C THR A 50 -22.36 -12.46 -0.20
N LEU A 51 -22.16 -13.66 -0.75
CA LEU A 51 -20.96 -14.47 -0.53
C LEU A 51 -19.70 -13.76 -1.06
N ASP A 52 -19.82 -12.94 -2.09
CA ASP A 52 -18.76 -12.21 -2.79
C ASP A 52 -18.53 -10.86 -2.13
N VAL A 53 -19.55 -10.19 -1.60
CA VAL A 53 -19.41 -9.05 -0.68
C VAL A 53 -18.81 -9.53 0.65
N LEU A 54 -19.14 -10.75 1.09
CA LEU A 54 -18.47 -11.40 2.22
C LEU A 54 -17.03 -11.76 1.84
N THR A 55 -16.76 -12.31 0.65
CA THR A 55 -15.40 -12.64 0.17
C THR A 55 -14.57 -11.37 -0.04
N PHE A 56 -15.19 -10.30 -0.52
CA PHE A 56 -14.65 -8.96 -0.63
C PHE A 56 -14.32 -8.41 0.76
N GLY A 57 -15.27 -8.48 1.69
CA GLY A 57 -15.08 -8.12 3.08
C GLY A 57 -13.96 -8.91 3.75
N LEU A 58 -13.85 -10.21 3.47
CA LEU A 58 -12.78 -11.08 3.95
C LEU A 58 -11.43 -10.75 3.31
N SER A 59 -11.38 -10.44 2.01
CA SER A 59 -10.14 -10.04 1.32
C SER A 59 -9.65 -8.66 1.78
N HIS A 60 -10.56 -7.69 1.98
CA HIS A 60 -10.24 -6.40 2.57
C HIS A 60 -9.83 -6.53 4.03
N LEU A 61 -10.47 -7.41 4.79
CA LEU A 61 -10.07 -7.72 6.16
C LEU A 61 -8.69 -8.37 6.19
N HIS A 62 -8.41 -9.31 5.28
CA HIS A 62 -7.11 -9.96 5.15
C HIS A 62 -6.03 -8.94 4.79
N LEU A 63 -6.26 -8.08 3.78
CA LEU A 63 -5.34 -7.01 3.43
C LEU A 63 -5.11 -6.06 4.61
N ALA A 64 -6.15 -5.70 5.35
CA ALA A 64 -6.04 -4.88 6.56
C ALA A 64 -5.27 -5.59 7.68
N GLN A 65 -5.38 -6.91 7.81
CA GLN A 65 -4.58 -7.72 8.74
C GLN A 65 -3.10 -7.71 8.31
N THR A 66 -2.80 -8.00 7.05
CA THR A 66 -1.45 -7.93 6.49
C THR A 66 -0.84 -6.55 6.68
N MET A 67 -1.60 -5.48 6.43
CA MET A 67 -1.11 -4.10 6.65
C MET A 67 -0.84 -3.80 8.11
N ARG A 68 -1.64 -4.32 9.04
CA ARG A 68 -1.36 -4.19 10.49
C ARG A 68 -0.09 -4.94 10.89
N GLU A 69 0.14 -6.12 10.33
CA GLU A 69 1.36 -6.89 10.58
C GLU A 69 2.60 -6.18 10.01
N GLU A 70 2.54 -5.66 8.79
CA GLU A 70 3.62 -4.88 8.18
C GLU A 70 3.88 -3.57 8.94
N ALA A 71 2.83 -2.89 9.41
CA ALA A 71 2.98 -1.70 10.26
C ALA A 71 3.70 -2.03 11.58
N LYS A 72 3.37 -3.18 12.20
CA LYS A 72 4.05 -3.65 13.40
C LYS A 72 5.54 -3.97 13.14
N LYS A 73 5.85 -4.64 12.03
CA LYS A 73 7.25 -4.91 11.62
C LYS A 73 8.03 -3.61 11.39
N LEU A 74 7.40 -2.60 10.78
CA LEU A 74 7.99 -1.28 10.59
C LEU A 74 8.24 -0.55 11.92
N GLU A 75 7.36 -0.70 12.90
CA GLU A 75 7.56 -0.16 14.24
C GLU A 75 8.73 -0.84 14.96
N ASP A 76 8.81 -2.17 14.94
CA ASP A 76 9.93 -2.92 15.51
C ASP A 76 11.25 -2.54 14.82
N PHE A 77 11.23 -2.38 13.50
CA PHE A 77 12.36 -1.90 12.71
C PHE A 77 12.80 -0.50 13.16
N ARG A 78 11.85 0.44 13.30
CA ARG A 78 12.11 1.81 13.74
C ARG A 78 12.79 1.87 15.11
N GLU A 79 12.29 1.10 16.09
CA GLU A 79 12.89 1.09 17.42
C GLU A 79 14.29 0.47 17.42
N LYS A 80 14.52 -0.62 16.65
CA LYS A 80 15.87 -1.18 16.46
C LYS A 80 16.86 -0.18 15.86
N GLN A 81 16.46 0.53 14.80
CA GLN A 81 17.31 1.56 14.18
C GLN A 81 17.63 2.69 15.16
N LYS A 82 16.63 3.14 15.95
CA LYS A 82 16.79 4.19 16.95
C LYS A 82 17.78 3.80 18.06
N GLU A 83 17.69 2.57 18.57
CA GLU A 83 18.64 2.06 19.56
C GLU A 83 20.06 1.96 19.02
N ALA A 84 20.22 1.44 17.80
CA ALA A 84 21.51 1.32 17.16
C ALA A 84 22.15 2.70 16.86
N ARG A 85 21.36 3.65 16.35
CA ARG A 85 21.79 5.04 16.12
C ARG A 85 22.27 5.70 17.40
N LYS A 86 21.50 5.56 18.50
CA LYS A 86 21.84 6.15 19.79
C LYS A 86 23.21 5.69 20.31
N LYS A 87 23.58 4.43 20.12
CA LYS A 87 24.90 3.90 20.53
C LYS A 87 26.04 4.58 19.77
N VAL A 88 25.89 4.77 18.45
CA VAL A 88 26.89 5.45 17.61
C VAL A 88 26.99 6.94 17.99
N GLU A 89 25.85 7.62 18.18
CA GLU A 89 25.81 9.03 18.63
C GLU A 89 26.54 9.23 19.96
N GLN A 90 26.30 8.36 20.96
CA GLN A 90 26.96 8.44 22.25
C GLN A 90 28.47 8.21 22.16
N HIS A 91 28.90 7.25 21.35
CA HIS A 91 30.32 6.99 21.13
C HIS A 91 31.02 8.18 20.46
N MET A 92 30.41 8.74 19.41
CA MET A 92 30.95 9.90 18.70
C MET A 92 30.99 11.17 19.57
N ASP A 93 29.97 11.40 20.42
CA ASP A 93 29.96 12.53 21.37
C ASP A 93 31.12 12.42 22.39
N ALA A 94 31.41 11.21 22.88
CA ALA A 94 32.55 10.97 23.76
C ALA A 94 33.89 11.29 23.05
N LEU A 95 34.08 10.82 21.82
CA LEU A 95 35.28 11.11 21.02
C LEU A 95 35.42 12.61 20.71
N HIS A 96 34.32 13.29 20.40
CA HIS A 96 34.32 14.75 20.17
C HIS A 96 34.79 15.52 21.41
N LYS A 97 34.24 15.18 22.59
CA LYS A 97 34.62 15.79 23.86
C LYS A 97 36.09 15.52 24.20
N GLN A 98 36.55 14.29 24.04
CA GLN A 98 37.94 13.90 24.28
C GLN A 98 38.91 14.65 23.36
N LYS A 99 38.62 14.70 22.06
CA LYS A 99 39.41 15.44 21.06
C LYS A 99 39.46 16.93 21.38
N ALA A 100 38.32 17.55 21.70
CA ALA A 100 38.25 18.97 22.05
C ALA A 100 39.05 19.30 23.31
N ALA A 101 38.94 18.46 24.34
CA ALA A 101 39.71 18.61 25.58
C ALA A 101 41.22 18.48 25.31
N GLN A 102 41.64 17.49 24.51
CA GLN A 102 43.06 17.31 24.19
C GLN A 102 43.60 18.45 23.31
N TYR A 103 42.80 18.96 22.37
CA TYR A 103 43.17 20.12 21.56
C TYR A 103 43.47 21.35 22.44
N LYS A 104 42.59 21.64 23.41
CA LYS A 104 42.80 22.73 24.37
C LYS A 104 44.09 22.54 25.17
N LYS A 105 44.30 21.35 25.75
CA LYS A 105 45.54 21.02 26.49
C LYS A 105 46.80 21.22 25.64
N THR A 106 46.73 20.84 24.37
CA THR A 106 47.85 20.99 23.42
C THR A 106 48.14 22.47 23.11
N ALA A 107 47.10 23.28 22.95
CA ALA A 107 47.24 24.73 22.74
C ALA A 107 47.83 25.44 23.97
N ASP A 108 47.38 25.07 25.17
CA ASP A 108 47.91 25.62 26.43
C ASP A 108 49.38 25.21 26.66
N ALA A 109 49.73 23.95 26.35
CA ALA A 109 51.10 23.46 26.40
C ALA A 109 52.01 24.22 25.40
N LYS A 110 51.51 24.48 24.19
CA LYS A 110 52.23 25.28 23.19
C LYS A 110 52.54 26.68 23.70
N LYS A 111 51.53 27.38 24.23
CA LYS A 111 51.70 28.73 24.79
C LYS A 111 52.71 28.75 25.94
N THR A 112 52.69 27.72 26.79
CA THR A 112 53.64 27.57 27.90
C THR A 112 55.05 27.35 27.38
N TYR A 113 55.24 26.45 26.42
CA TYR A 113 56.53 26.21 25.76
C TYR A 113 57.09 27.50 25.13
N GLU A 114 56.29 28.20 24.34
CA GLU A 114 56.70 29.46 23.71
C GLU A 114 57.11 30.52 24.74
N GLN A 115 56.42 30.59 25.88
CA GLN A 115 56.81 31.49 26.97
C GLN A 115 58.14 31.06 27.60
N LYS A 116 58.35 29.77 27.85
CA LYS A 116 59.60 29.27 28.44
C LYS A 116 60.81 29.44 27.53
N CYS A 117 60.62 29.36 26.21
CA CYS A 117 61.65 29.71 25.24
C CYS A 117 62.03 31.20 25.33
N ARG A 118 61.05 32.10 25.42
CA ARG A 118 61.32 33.55 25.63
C ARG A 118 62.04 33.82 26.95
N ASP A 119 61.61 33.19 28.05
CA ASP A 119 62.26 33.31 29.36
C ASP A 119 63.74 32.86 29.30
N LYS A 120 64.03 31.79 28.55
CA LYS A 120 65.39 31.28 28.31
C LYS A 120 66.23 32.28 27.51
N GLU A 121 65.71 32.79 26.40
CA GLU A 121 66.41 33.79 25.57
C GLU A 121 66.72 35.07 26.37
N GLU A 122 65.78 35.55 27.19
CA GLU A 122 66.00 36.71 28.04
C GLU A 122 67.09 36.46 29.10
N ALA A 123 67.10 35.26 29.72
CA ALA A 123 68.13 34.87 30.68
C ALA A 123 69.52 34.81 30.02
N GLU A 124 69.63 34.23 28.82
CA GLU A 124 70.87 34.15 28.04
C GLU A 124 71.37 35.54 27.62
N GLN A 125 70.48 36.41 27.13
CA GLN A 125 70.83 37.79 26.78
C GLN A 125 71.29 38.59 27.99
N ASN A 126 70.60 38.46 29.13
CA ASN A 126 70.97 39.15 30.36
C ASN A 126 72.31 38.66 30.92
N MET A 127 72.61 37.36 30.80
CA MET A 127 73.93 36.82 31.14
C MET A 127 75.02 37.39 30.24
N ASN A 128 74.81 37.44 28.92
CA ASN A 128 75.78 37.96 27.95
C ASN A 128 76.06 39.46 28.14
N ARG A 129 75.02 40.29 28.37
CA ARG A 129 75.17 41.74 28.60
C ARG A 129 76.00 42.06 29.83
N ASN A 130 75.97 41.18 30.82
CA ASN A 130 76.62 41.35 32.13
C ASN A 130 77.96 40.58 32.23
N ALA A 131 78.44 39.98 31.15
CA ALA A 131 79.60 39.09 31.16
C ALA A 131 80.94 39.76 31.53
N THR A 132 81.07 41.07 31.30
CA THR A 132 82.31 41.85 31.51
C THR A 132 82.22 42.89 32.63
N THR A 133 81.02 43.11 33.19
CA THR A 133 80.74 44.20 34.15
C THR A 133 80.32 43.70 35.53
N SER A 134 80.10 42.40 35.71
CA SER A 134 79.61 41.79 36.95
C SER A 134 80.71 41.32 37.89
N SER A 135 80.41 41.27 39.19
CA SER A 135 81.24 40.50 40.14
C SER A 135 81.11 38.99 39.90
N SER A 136 82.15 38.22 40.25
CA SER A 136 82.18 36.75 40.12
C SER A 136 80.95 36.06 40.73
N LYS A 137 80.54 36.47 41.95
CA LYS A 137 79.38 35.90 42.66
C LYS A 137 78.05 36.16 41.95
N GLN A 138 77.96 37.29 41.25
CA GLN A 138 76.77 37.70 40.49
C GLN A 138 76.70 36.98 39.14
N GLN A 139 77.86 36.72 38.53
CA GLN A 139 78.00 35.94 37.31
C GLN A 139 77.57 34.48 37.53
N GLU A 140 77.95 33.88 38.66
CA GLU A 140 77.54 32.53 39.06
C GLU A 140 76.02 32.41 39.20
N LYS A 141 75.37 33.43 39.80
CA LYS A 141 73.90 33.49 39.94
C LYS A 141 73.19 33.62 38.58
N LEU A 142 73.72 34.42 37.67
CA LEU A 142 73.18 34.57 36.30
C LEU A 142 73.30 33.28 35.50
N TYR A 143 74.43 32.58 35.65
CA TYR A 143 74.64 31.26 35.04
C TYR A 143 73.64 30.23 35.56
N ALA A 144 73.46 30.14 36.89
CA ALA A 144 72.47 29.23 37.49
C ALA A 144 71.03 29.52 37.01
N LYS A 145 70.64 30.79 36.93
CA LYS A 145 69.32 31.20 36.41
C LYS A 145 69.14 30.80 34.94
N THR A 146 70.18 30.94 34.13
CA THR A 146 70.16 30.56 32.71
C THR A 146 70.02 29.05 32.54
N GLN A 147 70.76 28.25 33.32
CA GLN A 147 70.62 26.79 33.31
C GLN A 147 69.22 26.34 33.76
N GLN A 148 68.66 26.98 34.79
CA GLN A 148 67.30 26.70 35.22
C GLN A 148 66.27 27.02 34.13
N ALA A 149 66.38 28.19 33.49
CA ALA A 149 65.49 28.57 32.39
C ALA A 149 65.58 27.57 31.23
N LYS A 150 66.79 27.14 30.87
CA LYS A 150 67.04 26.10 29.87
C LYS A 150 66.34 24.78 30.22
N GLN A 151 66.51 24.27 31.43
CA GLN A 151 65.86 23.03 31.88
C GLN A 151 64.33 23.14 31.85
N THR A 152 63.77 24.28 32.27
CA THR A 152 62.31 24.49 32.23
C THR A 152 61.76 24.59 30.81
N ALA A 153 62.52 25.14 29.86
CA ALA A 153 62.15 25.17 28.46
C ALA A 153 62.18 23.76 27.83
N GLU A 154 63.22 22.97 28.14
CA GLU A 154 63.34 21.57 27.69
C GLU A 154 62.20 20.70 28.24
N GLU A 155 61.79 20.90 29.50
CA GLU A 155 60.64 20.19 30.06
C GLU A 155 59.32 20.59 29.39
N ALA A 156 59.12 21.89 29.16
CA ALA A 156 57.93 22.37 28.45
C ALA A 156 57.87 21.85 27.00
N ASP A 157 59.02 21.72 26.32
CA ASP A 157 59.14 21.12 25.00
C ASP A 157 58.71 19.65 24.99
N ARG A 158 59.21 18.86 25.96
CA ARG A 158 58.81 17.46 26.12
C ARG A 158 57.30 17.31 26.33
N ILE A 159 56.71 18.14 27.19
CA ILE A 159 55.27 18.13 27.46
C ILE A 159 54.48 18.52 26.20
N TYR A 160 54.91 19.57 25.50
CA TYR A 160 54.24 20.02 24.27
C TYR A 160 54.30 18.94 23.17
N SER A 161 55.48 18.40 22.91
CA SER A 161 55.71 17.32 21.94
C SER A 161 54.85 16.08 22.25
N HIS A 162 54.78 15.67 23.53
CA HIS A 162 53.92 14.58 23.97
C HIS A 162 52.44 14.86 23.70
N ASN A 163 51.95 16.06 24.03
CA ASN A 163 50.55 16.44 23.79
C ASN A 163 50.21 16.48 22.30
N VAL A 164 51.14 16.94 21.44
CA VAL A 164 50.97 16.92 19.98
C VAL A 164 50.86 15.48 19.47
N SER A 165 51.73 14.58 19.93
CA SER A 165 51.66 13.16 19.56
C SER A 165 50.33 12.52 19.99
N LEU A 166 49.88 12.78 21.22
CA LEU A 166 48.60 12.28 21.72
C LEU A 166 47.41 12.83 20.92
N LEU A 167 47.41 14.13 20.60
CA LEU A 167 46.38 14.73 19.77
C LEU A 167 46.33 14.11 18.36
N GLY A 168 47.49 13.78 17.79
CA GLY A 168 47.60 13.06 16.51
C GLY A 168 46.90 11.71 16.55
N LYS A 169 47.16 10.89 17.58
CA LYS A 169 46.52 9.59 17.77
C LYS A 169 45.00 9.70 17.93
N LEU A 170 44.52 10.63 18.76
CA LEU A 170 43.08 10.87 18.95
C LEU A 170 42.40 11.35 17.68
N ARG A 171 43.10 12.13 16.85
CA ARG A 171 42.58 12.57 15.55
C ARG A 171 42.41 11.39 14.60
N GLU A 172 43.37 10.47 14.53
CA GLU A 172 43.29 9.26 13.69
C GLU A 172 42.15 8.34 14.15
N GLU A 173 42.04 8.09 15.45
CA GLU A 173 40.93 7.33 16.03
C GLU A 173 39.58 7.96 15.70
N TRP A 174 39.43 9.27 15.92
CA TRP A 174 38.22 9.99 15.58
C TRP A 174 37.88 9.94 14.08
N LEU A 175 38.87 10.07 13.19
CA LEU A 175 38.66 9.97 11.74
C LEU A 175 38.13 8.59 11.35
N ASN A 176 38.75 7.53 11.88
CA ASN A 176 38.34 6.16 11.60
C ASN A 176 36.92 5.88 12.09
N GLU A 177 36.59 6.28 13.32
CA GLU A 177 35.24 6.10 13.87
C GLU A 177 34.20 6.99 13.19
N HIS A 178 34.59 8.19 12.74
CA HIS A 178 33.70 9.05 11.96
C HIS A 178 33.31 8.42 10.63
N VAL A 179 34.27 7.85 9.90
CA VAL A 179 33.99 7.13 8.64
C VAL A 179 33.05 5.95 8.90
N LYS A 180 33.32 5.13 9.91
CA LYS A 180 32.45 4.00 10.29
C LYS A 180 31.04 4.45 10.67
N ALA A 181 30.91 5.57 11.39
CA ALA A 181 29.62 6.14 11.76
C ALA A 181 28.83 6.59 10.51
N CYS A 182 29.50 7.25 9.56
CA CYS A 182 28.89 7.64 8.28
C CYS A 182 28.42 6.42 7.48
N GLU A 183 29.27 5.41 7.29
CA GLU A 183 28.92 4.16 6.59
C GLU A 183 27.73 3.45 7.27
N PHE A 184 27.73 3.42 8.61
CA PHE A 184 26.64 2.87 9.39
C PHE A 184 25.33 3.63 9.15
N PHE A 185 25.33 4.96 9.21
CA PHE A 185 24.13 5.77 9.00
C PHE A 185 23.62 5.69 7.56
N GLU A 186 24.52 5.66 6.57
CA GLU A 186 24.16 5.46 5.17
C GLU A 186 23.48 4.11 4.97
N LYS A 187 24.03 3.04 5.56
CA LYS A 187 23.42 1.71 5.52
C LYS A 187 22.02 1.68 6.15
N GLN A 188 21.85 2.33 7.30
CA GLN A 188 20.54 2.45 7.96
C GLN A 188 19.53 3.17 7.05
N GLU A 189 19.96 4.21 6.33
CA GLU A 189 19.09 4.98 5.45
C GLU A 189 18.71 4.20 4.18
N VAL A 190 19.67 3.49 3.58
CA VAL A 190 19.41 2.57 2.46
C VAL A 190 18.38 1.50 2.85
N GLU A 191 18.54 0.90 4.03
CA GLU A 191 17.61 -0.10 4.54
C GLU A 191 16.21 0.47 4.79
N ARG A 192 16.12 1.68 5.35
CA ARG A 192 14.85 2.39 5.59
C ARG A 192 14.12 2.68 4.28
N ILE A 193 14.82 3.24 3.30
CA ILE A 193 14.24 3.58 1.99
C ILE A 193 13.78 2.30 1.27
N SER A 194 14.62 1.26 1.24
CA SER A 194 14.30 -0.01 0.60
C SER A 194 13.07 -0.67 1.22
N THR A 195 13.01 -0.72 2.55
CA THR A 195 11.90 -1.34 3.28
C THR A 195 10.58 -0.61 3.02
N LEU A 196 10.57 0.73 3.17
CA LEU A 196 9.37 1.53 2.94
C LEU A 196 8.87 1.40 1.50
N ARG A 197 9.78 1.49 0.52
CA ARG A 197 9.43 1.31 -0.90
C ARG A 197 8.79 -0.05 -1.14
N ASN A 198 9.37 -1.13 -0.61
CA ASN A 198 8.89 -2.49 -0.86
C ASN A 198 7.53 -2.75 -0.20
N VAL A 199 7.29 -2.22 1.01
CA VAL A 199 6.00 -2.34 1.71
C VAL A 199 4.90 -1.62 0.91
N VAL A 200 5.14 -0.37 0.51
CA VAL A 200 4.18 0.41 -0.27
C VAL A 200 3.90 -0.24 -1.63
N TRP A 201 4.96 -0.68 -2.33
CA TRP A 201 4.83 -1.38 -3.60
C TRP A 201 3.95 -2.63 -3.48
N THR A 202 4.20 -3.46 -2.46
CA THR A 202 3.43 -4.68 -2.23
C THR A 202 1.96 -4.36 -1.91
N HIS A 203 1.71 -3.31 -1.13
CA HIS A 203 0.36 -2.87 -0.83
C HIS A 203 -0.41 -2.43 -2.09
N LEU A 204 0.22 -1.61 -2.93
CA LEU A 204 -0.36 -1.14 -4.19
C LEU A 204 -0.64 -2.30 -5.15
N ASN A 205 0.23 -3.30 -5.22
CA ASN A 205 -0.02 -4.49 -6.02
C ASN A 205 -1.22 -5.29 -5.52
N HIS A 206 -1.37 -5.42 -4.19
CA HIS A 206 -2.55 -6.07 -3.62
C HIS A 206 -3.85 -5.33 -3.96
N LEU A 207 -3.86 -4.00 -3.84
CA LEU A 207 -5.01 -3.19 -4.23
C LEU A 207 -5.32 -3.35 -5.73
N SER A 208 -4.28 -3.36 -6.58
CA SER A 208 -4.45 -3.55 -8.02
C SER A 208 -5.04 -4.92 -8.36
N GLN A 209 -4.55 -5.98 -7.69
CA GLN A 209 -5.09 -7.33 -7.86
C GLN A 209 -6.56 -7.42 -7.43
N GLN A 210 -6.95 -6.72 -6.36
CA GLN A 210 -8.36 -6.66 -5.93
C GLN A 210 -9.25 -5.99 -6.98
N CYS A 211 -8.77 -4.94 -7.65
CA CYS A 211 -9.51 -4.31 -8.74
C CYS A 211 -9.72 -5.30 -9.91
N VAL A 212 -8.68 -6.05 -10.30
CA VAL A 212 -8.79 -7.06 -11.37
C VAL A 212 -9.78 -8.15 -10.99
N THR A 213 -9.67 -8.72 -9.80
CA THR A 213 -10.61 -9.75 -9.32
C THR A 213 -12.04 -9.22 -9.25
N SER A 214 -12.22 -7.95 -8.88
CA SER A 214 -13.56 -7.33 -8.87
C SER A 214 -14.12 -7.18 -10.29
N ASP A 215 -13.29 -6.78 -11.26
CA ASP A 215 -13.68 -6.66 -12.66
C ASP A 215 -14.09 -8.03 -13.26
N GLU A 216 -13.30 -9.07 -12.98
CA GLU A 216 -13.60 -10.46 -13.38
C GLU A 216 -14.96 -10.92 -12.84
N LEU A 217 -15.28 -10.61 -11.56
CA LEU A 217 -16.57 -10.96 -10.96
C LEU A 217 -17.73 -10.21 -11.62
N TYR A 218 -17.57 -8.93 -11.93
CA TYR A 218 -18.59 -8.16 -12.65
C TYR A 218 -18.81 -8.68 -14.07
N GLU A 219 -17.75 -9.18 -14.71
CA GLU A 219 -17.83 -9.83 -16.01
C GLU A 219 -18.64 -11.13 -15.96
N GLU A 220 -18.43 -11.98 -14.96
CA GLU A 220 -19.21 -13.22 -14.82
C GLU A 220 -20.71 -12.96 -14.61
N VAL A 221 -21.06 -11.90 -13.88
CA VAL A 221 -22.47 -11.45 -13.77
C VAL A 221 -23.02 -11.02 -15.14
N ARG A 222 -22.23 -10.27 -15.93
CA ARG A 222 -22.63 -9.85 -17.28
C ARG A 222 -22.82 -11.04 -18.22
N LYS A 223 -21.91 -12.02 -18.23
CA LYS A 223 -22.06 -13.25 -19.01
C LYS A 223 -23.30 -14.06 -18.64
N SER A 224 -23.64 -14.11 -17.35
CA SER A 224 -24.88 -14.76 -16.89
C SER A 224 -26.11 -14.03 -17.43
N LEU A 225 -26.11 -12.69 -17.45
CA LEU A 225 -27.19 -11.90 -18.03
C LEU A 225 -27.35 -12.09 -19.53
N GLU A 226 -26.26 -12.27 -20.26
CA GLU A 226 -26.28 -12.53 -21.71
C GLU A 226 -26.98 -13.85 -22.07
N GLN A 227 -27.11 -14.79 -21.12
CA GLN A 227 -27.84 -16.05 -21.31
C GLN A 227 -29.36 -15.89 -21.18
N CYS A 228 -29.86 -14.73 -20.77
CA CYS A 228 -31.30 -14.48 -20.65
C CYS A 228 -31.97 -14.43 -22.02
N ASN A 229 -32.74 -15.46 -22.36
CA ASN A 229 -33.49 -15.53 -23.60
C ASN A 229 -34.99 -15.30 -23.35
N ILE A 230 -35.44 -14.09 -23.64
CA ILE A 230 -36.83 -13.65 -23.46
C ILE A 230 -37.81 -14.56 -24.22
N GLN A 231 -37.44 -15.02 -25.41
CA GLN A 231 -38.33 -15.83 -26.23
C GLN A 231 -38.48 -17.25 -25.67
N GLU A 232 -37.40 -17.86 -25.17
CA GLU A 232 -37.47 -19.16 -24.50
C GLU A 232 -38.31 -19.10 -23.23
N ASP A 233 -38.22 -18.03 -22.45
CA ASP A 233 -39.04 -17.83 -21.25
C ASP A 233 -40.54 -17.71 -21.61
N ILE A 234 -40.85 -16.94 -22.66
CA ILE A 234 -42.22 -16.81 -23.18
C ILE A 234 -42.75 -18.17 -23.68
N GLU A 235 -41.94 -18.91 -24.43
CA GLU A 235 -42.28 -20.24 -24.95
C GLU A 235 -42.50 -21.24 -23.82
N HIS A 236 -41.64 -21.24 -22.80
CA HIS A 236 -41.78 -22.06 -21.62
C HIS A 236 -43.12 -21.82 -20.92
N PHE A 237 -43.50 -20.55 -20.72
CA PHE A 237 -44.78 -20.20 -20.12
C PHE A 237 -45.98 -20.64 -20.98
N ILE A 238 -45.95 -20.37 -22.29
CA ILE A 238 -47.00 -20.79 -23.23
C ILE A 238 -47.19 -22.31 -23.14
N ASN A 239 -46.10 -23.08 -23.20
CA ASN A 239 -46.16 -24.53 -23.16
C ASN A 239 -46.75 -25.06 -21.85
N LEU A 240 -46.50 -24.37 -20.74
CA LEU A 240 -47.00 -24.76 -19.42
C LEU A 240 -48.47 -24.39 -19.18
N ARG A 241 -48.97 -23.30 -19.79
CA ARG A 241 -50.26 -22.69 -19.41
C ARG A 241 -51.26 -22.47 -20.56
N ARG A 242 -50.92 -22.81 -21.81
CA ARG A 242 -51.82 -22.65 -22.95
C ARG A 242 -53.20 -23.29 -22.71
N THR A 243 -54.25 -22.61 -23.16
CA THR A 243 -55.64 -23.04 -22.96
C THR A 243 -56.30 -23.55 -24.25
N GLY A 244 -55.70 -23.25 -25.41
CA GLY A 244 -56.21 -23.65 -26.72
C GLY A 244 -55.63 -22.81 -27.85
N ASP A 245 -55.60 -23.36 -29.05
CA ASP A 245 -55.01 -22.74 -30.26
C ASP A 245 -56.06 -22.26 -31.28
N LYS A 246 -57.35 -22.44 -30.97
CA LYS A 246 -58.46 -22.08 -31.86
C LYS A 246 -59.41 -21.09 -31.19
N PRO A 247 -59.68 -19.94 -31.83
CA PRO A 247 -60.68 -19.01 -31.32
C PRO A 247 -62.09 -19.64 -31.40
N PRO A 248 -63.05 -19.14 -30.59
CA PRO A 248 -64.44 -19.58 -30.68
C PRO A 248 -64.98 -19.40 -32.10
N ALA A 249 -65.71 -20.40 -32.60
CA ALA A 249 -66.37 -20.30 -33.90
C ALA A 249 -67.50 -19.26 -33.85
N SER A 250 -67.75 -18.57 -34.98
CA SER A 250 -68.92 -17.72 -35.12
C SER A 250 -70.18 -18.55 -34.89
N VAL A 251 -71.07 -18.10 -33.99
CA VAL A 251 -72.37 -18.75 -33.78
C VAL A 251 -73.27 -18.41 -34.98
N PRO A 252 -73.59 -19.38 -35.86
CA PRO A 252 -74.48 -19.11 -36.97
C PRO A 252 -75.89 -18.86 -36.45
N TYR A 253 -76.62 -17.94 -37.07
CA TYR A 253 -78.04 -17.79 -36.79
C TYR A 253 -78.80 -18.99 -37.36
N GLU A 254 -79.33 -19.82 -36.48
CA GLU A 254 -80.19 -20.93 -36.85
C GLU A 254 -81.65 -20.52 -36.70
N ASN A 255 -82.28 -20.24 -37.83
CA ASN A 255 -83.73 -20.06 -37.86
C ASN A 255 -84.41 -21.44 -37.70
N PHE A 256 -85.30 -21.54 -36.72
CA PHE A 256 -86.08 -22.77 -36.44
C PHE A 256 -86.74 -23.38 -37.69
N TYR A 257 -87.13 -22.56 -38.66
CA TYR A 257 -87.82 -22.99 -39.87
C TYR A 257 -86.87 -23.38 -41.04
N ASN A 258 -85.56 -23.12 -40.95
CA ASN A 258 -84.60 -23.51 -41.99
C ASN A 258 -84.27 -25.02 -41.98
N ASN A 259 -84.30 -25.68 -40.81
CA ASN A 259 -84.02 -27.12 -40.71
C ASN A 259 -85.16 -28.03 -41.21
N GLN A 260 -86.32 -27.48 -41.56
CA GLN A 260 -87.43 -28.22 -42.18
C GLN A 260 -87.44 -28.16 -43.71
N ARG A 261 -86.45 -27.50 -44.33
CA ARG A 261 -86.28 -27.44 -45.80
C ARG A 261 -84.91 -27.92 -46.25
N SER A 262 -84.52 -29.11 -45.84
CA SER A 262 -83.51 -29.92 -46.53
C SER A 262 -84.19 -31.13 -47.16
N ALA A 263 -84.97 -30.87 -48.22
CA ALA A 263 -85.18 -31.89 -49.24
C ALA A 263 -83.81 -32.20 -49.90
N PRO A 264 -83.51 -33.47 -50.25
CA PRO A 264 -82.22 -33.82 -50.81
C PRO A 264 -82.04 -33.11 -52.14
N THR A 265 -81.17 -32.10 -52.17
CA THR A 265 -80.75 -31.50 -53.42
C THR A 265 -79.80 -32.50 -54.08
N ARG A 266 -80.34 -33.23 -55.05
CA ARG A 266 -79.59 -34.07 -55.97
C ARG A 266 -78.46 -33.22 -56.58
N SER A 267 -77.23 -33.70 -56.42
CA SER A 267 -76.05 -33.12 -57.04
C SER A 267 -76.19 -33.05 -58.56
N LEU A 268 -75.80 -31.92 -59.15
CA LEU A 268 -75.48 -31.78 -60.57
C LEU A 268 -74.05 -31.24 -60.69
N PRO A 269 -73.29 -31.65 -61.72
CA PRO A 269 -71.84 -31.61 -61.73
C PRO A 269 -71.34 -30.20 -62.00
N THR A 270 -70.22 -29.86 -61.37
CA THR A 270 -69.39 -28.70 -61.71
C THR A 270 -68.85 -28.85 -63.13
N ALA A 271 -69.38 -28.05 -64.07
CA ALA A 271 -68.70 -27.73 -65.32
C ALA A 271 -67.79 -26.52 -65.06
N GLY A 272 -66.50 -26.69 -65.35
CA GLY A 272 -65.48 -25.71 -65.05
C GLY A 272 -65.52 -24.43 -65.91
N ARG A 273 -64.89 -23.39 -65.38
CA ARG A 273 -63.83 -22.61 -66.02
C ARG A 273 -63.09 -21.81 -64.97
#